data_AF-A0A6I5W715-F1
#
_entry.id   AF-A0A6I5W715-F1
#
_cell.length_a   1.000
_cell.length_b   1.000
_cell.length_c   1.000
_cell.angle_alpha   90.00
_cell.angle_beta   90.00
_cell.angle_gamma   90.00
#
_symmetry.space_group_name_H-M   'P 1'
#
loop_
_entity.id
_entity.type
_entity.pdbx_description
1 polymer ?
#
loop_
_entity_poly.entity_id
_entity_poly.type
_entity_poly.pdbx_seq_one_letter_code
_entity_poly.pdbx_strand_id
1 'polypeptide(L)'
;MTVAAPTVRRRGWRVLDTASGGLALDLTLYAASAAFAAVTALTSTLLPHRAWGAVAAAGYLLASLAVTAQLLIRRRHPASPLTGLSARWAVTAFAWATTALLPAILQSTERAGGRTDRAQEEVIVVEESGHRLVDTGTPYLGHDAIAALPPGEQLLGYTPYQPGMALFGLPRAAVDATWTDARVWFALATAAALALAVRTLRRSGVPGAPGGRDAALLRAVQAATVLPVCALTLATGGDDLPVLALCLLALAFAAAGRPGRAGVAVGLAGALKLFAWPVALVLIIWGTTRRAGGRVAAGAVGLPVAALLPVLLVDRDALVENVLRFPLGHGLVTSPAQSPFPGHLVATALPAGRAFAVVLLLAAGLAIAVRLTRRPPRTAADAALVCGYGLLAAILLMPSTRFGYLLYPLAFLVWAPALARPAGSVGSANHRAEDADTAYT
;
A
#
# COMPACT_ATOMS: atom_id res chain seq x y z
N MET A 1 34.86 -22.86 -11.30
CA MET A 1 33.53 -23.52 -11.18
C MET A 1 32.48 -22.47 -10.82
N THR A 2 31.73 -21.99 -11.81
CA THR A 2 30.66 -21.00 -11.66
C THR A 2 29.35 -21.70 -11.30
N VAL A 3 28.89 -21.54 -10.07
CA VAL A 3 27.58 -22.03 -9.63
C VAL A 3 26.49 -21.20 -10.29
N ALA A 4 25.78 -21.81 -11.25
CA ALA A 4 24.62 -21.22 -11.89
C ALA A 4 23.49 -20.99 -10.86
N ALA A 5 23.00 -19.76 -10.78
CA ALA A 5 21.87 -19.40 -9.93
C ALA A 5 20.55 -20.00 -10.46
N PRO A 6 19.59 -20.36 -9.59
CA PRO A 6 18.40 -21.12 -9.98
C PRO A 6 17.43 -20.25 -10.81
N THR A 7 17.35 -20.54 -12.11
CA THR A 7 16.49 -19.85 -13.11
C THR A 7 15.06 -20.39 -13.19
N VAL A 8 14.76 -21.50 -12.50
CA VAL A 8 13.52 -22.28 -12.71
C VAL A 8 12.26 -21.56 -12.19
N ARG A 9 12.30 -20.88 -11.03
CA ARG A 9 11.11 -20.20 -10.46
C ARG A 9 10.64 -18.97 -11.25
N ARG A 10 11.54 -18.30 -11.98
CA ARG A 10 11.18 -17.10 -12.78
C ARG A 10 10.37 -17.44 -14.04
N ARG A 11 10.44 -18.69 -14.51
CA ARG A 11 9.74 -19.14 -15.73
C ARG A 11 8.24 -19.31 -15.48
N GLY A 12 7.83 -19.94 -14.36
CA GLY A 12 6.42 -20.25 -14.07
C GLY A 12 5.51 -19.02 -13.92
N TRP A 13 5.93 -18.01 -13.15
CA TRP A 13 5.14 -16.79 -12.93
C TRP A 13 4.94 -15.96 -14.21
N ARG A 14 5.99 -15.84 -15.04
CA ARG A 14 5.89 -15.14 -16.32
C ARG A 14 5.00 -15.88 -17.31
N VAL A 15 5.03 -17.22 -17.31
CA VAL A 15 4.16 -18.05 -18.16
C VAL A 15 2.69 -17.91 -17.73
N LEU A 16 2.39 -17.90 -16.43
CA LEU A 16 1.03 -17.67 -15.93
C LEU A 16 0.51 -16.24 -16.22
N ASP A 17 1.35 -15.21 -16.04
CA ASP A 17 0.95 -13.82 -16.28
C ASP A 17 0.83 -13.46 -17.78
N THR A 18 1.50 -14.21 -18.65
CA THR A 18 1.39 -14.06 -20.11
C THR A 18 0.34 -14.96 -20.76
N ALA A 19 -0.19 -15.94 -20.03
CA ALA A 19 -1.24 -16.84 -20.53
C ALA A 19 -2.47 -16.07 -20.99
N SER A 20 -2.96 -16.36 -22.21
CA SER A 20 -4.05 -15.61 -22.87
C SER A 20 -3.83 -14.09 -22.85
N GLY A 21 -2.57 -13.65 -22.95
CA GLY A 21 -2.15 -12.25 -22.84
C GLY A 21 -2.56 -11.54 -21.55
N GLY A 22 -2.63 -12.29 -20.44
CA GLY A 22 -2.94 -11.82 -19.10
C GLY A 22 -4.42 -11.83 -18.72
N LEU A 23 -5.32 -12.13 -19.68
CA LEU A 23 -6.76 -12.17 -19.45
C LEU A 23 -7.18 -13.33 -18.52
N ALA A 24 -6.46 -14.46 -18.55
CA ALA A 24 -6.78 -15.59 -17.68
C ALA A 24 -6.62 -15.21 -16.19
N LEU A 25 -5.52 -14.53 -15.84
CA LEU A 25 -5.31 -14.02 -14.50
C LEU A 25 -6.27 -12.89 -14.13
N ASP A 26 -6.65 -12.03 -15.08
CA ASP A 26 -7.66 -10.99 -14.82
C ASP A 26 -9.01 -11.62 -14.49
N LEU A 27 -9.41 -12.68 -15.20
CA LEU A 27 -10.63 -13.43 -14.91
C LEU A 27 -10.56 -14.07 -13.52
N THR A 28 -9.46 -14.76 -13.20
CA THR A 28 -9.28 -15.36 -11.88
C THR A 28 -9.32 -14.30 -10.78
N LEU A 29 -8.66 -13.15 -10.98
CA LEU A 29 -8.66 -12.04 -10.04
C LEU A 29 -10.09 -11.55 -9.80
N TYR A 30 -10.84 -11.18 -10.84
CA TYR A 30 -12.18 -10.63 -10.66
C TYR A 30 -13.18 -11.67 -10.17
N ALA A 31 -13.12 -12.92 -10.64
CA ALA A 31 -14.06 -13.96 -10.22
C ALA A 31 -13.83 -14.37 -8.76
N ALA A 32 -12.58 -14.56 -8.34
CA ALA A 32 -12.26 -14.83 -6.95
C ALA A 32 -12.61 -13.62 -6.06
N SER A 33 -12.43 -12.40 -6.57
CA SER A 33 -12.84 -11.17 -5.86
C SER A 33 -14.34 -11.05 -5.71
N ALA A 34 -15.13 -11.46 -6.72
CA ALA A 34 -16.59 -11.50 -6.64
C ALA A 34 -17.05 -12.47 -5.56
N ALA A 35 -16.46 -13.68 -5.53
CA ALA A 35 -16.74 -14.66 -4.48
C ALA A 35 -16.35 -14.14 -3.10
N PHE A 36 -15.17 -13.54 -2.96
CA PHE A 36 -14.72 -12.93 -1.71
C PHE A 36 -15.67 -11.83 -1.23
N ALA A 37 -16.09 -10.92 -2.13
CA ALA A 37 -17.01 -9.84 -1.79
C ALA A 37 -18.39 -10.37 -1.40
N ALA A 38 -18.90 -11.39 -2.09
CA ALA A 38 -20.16 -12.04 -1.74
C ALA A 38 -20.09 -12.73 -0.36
N VAL A 39 -19.03 -13.48 -0.08
CA VAL A 39 -18.81 -14.07 1.25
C VAL A 39 -18.74 -12.98 2.31
N THR A 40 -18.00 -11.89 2.05
CA THR A 40 -17.89 -10.75 2.97
C THR A 40 -19.27 -10.10 3.25
N ALA A 41 -20.11 -9.97 2.23
CA ALA A 41 -21.48 -9.44 2.37
C ALA A 41 -22.34 -10.30 3.32
N LEU A 42 -22.16 -11.63 3.25
CA LEU A 42 -22.95 -12.62 3.97
C LEU A 42 -22.44 -12.91 5.38
N THR A 43 -21.12 -12.92 5.58
CA THR A 43 -20.51 -13.48 6.80
C THR A 43 -19.77 -12.47 7.67
N SER A 44 -19.47 -11.26 7.16
CA SER A 44 -18.70 -10.29 7.95
C SER A 44 -19.50 -9.80 9.16
N THR A 45 -18.86 -9.75 10.33
CA THR A 45 -19.43 -9.11 11.53
C THR A 45 -19.31 -7.59 11.51
N LEU A 46 -18.46 -7.04 10.65
CA LEU A 46 -18.29 -5.60 10.47
C LEU A 46 -19.32 -5.06 9.45
N LEU A 47 -20.20 -4.17 9.91
CA LEU A 47 -21.30 -3.61 9.10
C LEU A 47 -20.82 -2.85 7.84
N PRO A 48 -19.76 -2.01 7.88
CA PRO A 48 -19.23 -1.39 6.67
C PRO A 48 -18.72 -2.41 5.64
N HIS A 49 -18.16 -3.53 6.10
CA HIS A 49 -17.64 -4.59 5.22
C HIS A 49 -18.77 -5.34 4.53
N ARG A 50 -19.88 -5.60 5.24
CA ARG A 50 -21.09 -6.18 4.64
C ARG A 50 -21.68 -5.28 3.57
N ALA A 51 -21.77 -3.98 3.87
CA ALA A 51 -22.27 -2.96 2.96
C ALA A 51 -21.43 -2.89 1.67
N TRP A 52 -20.10 -2.86 1.84
CA TRP A 52 -19.15 -2.94 0.73
C TRP A 52 -19.36 -4.21 -0.10
N GLY A 53 -19.41 -5.38 0.55
CA GLY A 53 -19.52 -6.67 -0.13
C GLY A 53 -20.76 -6.77 -1.02
N ALA A 54 -21.90 -6.24 -0.56
CA ALA A 54 -23.17 -6.24 -1.30
C ALA A 54 -23.07 -5.50 -2.65
N VAL A 55 -22.28 -4.42 -2.71
CA VAL A 55 -22.08 -3.63 -3.94
C VAL A 55 -20.91 -4.19 -4.75
N ALA A 56 -19.79 -4.48 -4.10
CA ALA A 56 -18.56 -4.91 -4.76
C ALA A 56 -18.69 -6.27 -5.43
N ALA A 57 -19.51 -7.19 -4.90
CA ALA A 57 -19.76 -8.49 -5.53
C ALA A 57 -20.32 -8.33 -6.95
N ALA A 58 -21.27 -7.43 -7.15
CA ALA A 58 -21.82 -7.12 -8.47
C ALA A 58 -20.77 -6.48 -9.38
N GLY A 59 -19.99 -5.51 -8.87
CA GLY A 59 -18.92 -4.86 -9.63
C GLY A 59 -17.85 -5.84 -10.13
N TYR A 60 -17.38 -6.73 -9.26
CA TYR A 60 -16.43 -7.79 -9.63
C TYR A 60 -17.02 -8.84 -10.57
N LEU A 61 -18.30 -9.20 -10.39
CA LEU A 61 -18.99 -10.12 -11.31
C LEU A 61 -19.06 -9.52 -12.72
N LEU A 62 -19.46 -8.26 -12.84
CA LEU A 62 -19.50 -7.55 -14.13
C LEU A 62 -18.11 -7.46 -14.77
N ALA A 63 -17.06 -7.17 -13.99
CA ALA A 63 -15.68 -7.18 -14.49
C ALA A 63 -15.26 -8.59 -14.96
N SER A 64 -15.67 -9.64 -14.25
CA SER A 64 -15.42 -11.04 -14.64
C SER A 64 -16.12 -11.41 -15.95
N LEU A 65 -17.37 -10.97 -16.12
CA LEU A 65 -18.13 -11.15 -17.36
C LEU A 65 -17.49 -10.40 -18.52
N ALA A 66 -17.02 -9.16 -18.29
CA ALA A 66 -16.28 -8.39 -19.29
C ALA A 66 -15.00 -9.11 -19.73
N VAL A 67 -14.20 -9.63 -18.80
CA VAL A 67 -12.98 -10.41 -19.15
C VAL A 67 -13.35 -11.73 -19.85
N THR A 68 -14.44 -12.37 -19.46
CA THR A 68 -14.95 -13.56 -20.16
C THR A 68 -15.30 -13.24 -21.61
N ALA A 69 -16.00 -12.13 -21.85
CA ALA A 69 -16.27 -11.63 -23.20
C ALA A 69 -14.97 -11.34 -23.97
N GLN A 70 -13.97 -10.71 -23.33
CA GLN A 70 -12.64 -10.50 -23.93
C GLN A 70 -11.96 -11.82 -24.33
N LEU A 71 -12.04 -12.85 -23.49
CA LEU A 71 -11.50 -14.18 -23.80
C LEU A 71 -12.22 -14.84 -24.98
N LEU A 72 -13.56 -14.75 -25.03
CA LEU A 72 -14.35 -15.27 -26.14
C LEU A 72 -14.05 -14.54 -27.46
N ILE A 73 -13.96 -13.21 -27.41
CA ILE A 73 -13.57 -12.38 -28.56
C ILE A 73 -12.16 -12.75 -29.01
N ARG A 74 -11.21 -12.91 -28.09
CA ARG A 74 -9.82 -13.27 -28.42
C ARG A 74 -9.70 -14.61 -29.12
N ARG A 75 -10.54 -15.59 -28.77
CA ARG A 75 -10.57 -16.91 -29.44
C ARG A 75 -10.96 -16.80 -30.92
N ARG A 76 -11.85 -15.86 -31.27
CA ARG A 76 -12.32 -15.65 -32.65
C ARG A 76 -11.52 -14.61 -33.42
N HIS A 77 -11.09 -13.55 -32.73
CA HIS A 77 -10.38 -12.40 -33.27
C HIS A 77 -9.19 -12.01 -32.37
N PRO A 78 -8.06 -12.73 -32.45
CA PRO A 78 -6.90 -12.51 -31.58
C PRO A 78 -6.30 -11.10 -31.65
N ALA A 79 -6.50 -10.39 -32.77
CA ALA A 79 -6.02 -9.03 -33.01
C ALA A 79 -7.03 -7.93 -32.61
N SER A 80 -8.17 -8.29 -32.01
CA SER A 80 -9.20 -7.31 -31.65
C SER A 80 -8.69 -6.34 -30.59
N PRO A 81 -8.89 -5.01 -30.76
CA PRO A 81 -8.48 -4.01 -29.78
C PRO A 81 -9.18 -4.19 -28.42
N LEU A 82 -10.36 -4.84 -28.41
CA LEU A 82 -11.13 -5.15 -27.20
C LEU A 82 -10.43 -6.15 -26.27
N THR A 83 -9.40 -6.84 -26.76
CA THR A 83 -8.63 -7.84 -25.99
C THR A 83 -7.23 -7.34 -25.62
N GLY A 84 -6.88 -6.15 -26.13
CA GLY A 84 -5.59 -5.50 -25.91
C GLY A 84 -5.47 -4.85 -24.54
N LEU A 85 -4.27 -4.35 -24.25
CA LEU A 85 -3.93 -3.77 -22.95
C LEU A 85 -4.82 -2.58 -22.57
N SER A 86 -5.17 -1.71 -23.53
CA SER A 86 -6.05 -0.56 -23.30
C SER A 86 -7.44 -0.97 -22.80
N ALA A 87 -8.03 -2.03 -23.37
CA ALA A 87 -9.32 -2.55 -22.93
C ALA A 87 -9.21 -3.17 -21.52
N ARG A 88 -8.09 -3.83 -21.19
CA ARG A 88 -7.84 -4.34 -19.84
C ARG A 88 -7.71 -3.22 -18.81
N TRP A 89 -7.05 -2.11 -19.15
CA TRP A 89 -7.04 -0.89 -18.32
C TRP A 89 -8.44 -0.33 -18.08
N ALA A 90 -9.30 -0.30 -19.11
CA ALA A 90 -10.67 0.14 -18.97
C ALA A 90 -11.47 -0.76 -18.01
N VAL A 91 -11.33 -2.08 -18.12
CA VAL A 91 -11.97 -3.02 -17.19
C VAL A 91 -11.43 -2.84 -15.76
N THR A 92 -10.13 -2.61 -15.57
CA THR A 92 -9.55 -2.32 -14.25
C THR A 92 -10.06 -1.00 -13.67
N ALA A 93 -10.19 0.06 -14.49
CA ALA A 93 -10.76 1.34 -14.06
C ALA A 93 -12.24 1.17 -13.66
N PHE A 94 -13.02 0.44 -14.46
CA PHE A 94 -14.41 0.10 -14.14
C PHE A 94 -14.51 -0.70 -12.84
N ALA A 95 -13.66 -1.72 -12.66
CA ALA A 95 -13.63 -2.52 -11.44
C ALA A 95 -13.29 -1.66 -10.23
N TRP A 96 -12.29 -0.78 -10.30
CA TRP A 96 -11.96 0.12 -9.19
C TRP A 96 -13.08 1.12 -8.88
N ALA A 97 -13.71 1.69 -9.91
CA ALA A 97 -14.84 2.59 -9.74
C ALA A 97 -16.02 1.90 -9.05
N THR A 98 -16.37 0.67 -9.46
CA THR A 98 -17.54 -0.06 -8.94
C THR A 98 -17.29 -0.78 -7.62
N THR A 99 -16.05 -1.13 -7.30
CA THR A 99 -15.72 -1.94 -6.11
C THR A 99 -15.03 -1.16 -5.00
N ALA A 100 -14.53 0.04 -5.26
CA ALA A 100 -13.92 0.90 -4.24
C ALA A 100 -14.62 2.26 -4.14
N LEU A 101 -14.71 3.01 -5.25
CA LEU A 101 -15.24 4.38 -5.23
C LEU A 101 -16.75 4.43 -5.00
N LEU A 102 -17.52 3.61 -5.74
CA LEU A 102 -18.97 3.56 -5.60
C LEU A 102 -19.40 3.12 -4.18
N PRO A 103 -18.85 2.04 -3.59
CA PRO A 103 -19.14 1.69 -2.20
C PRO A 103 -18.73 2.77 -1.19
N ALA A 104 -17.61 3.49 -1.41
CA ALA A 104 -17.20 4.60 -0.55
C ALA A 104 -18.21 5.76 -0.59
N ILE A 105 -18.65 6.14 -1.80
CA ILE A 105 -19.64 7.20 -2.00
C ILE A 105 -20.99 6.81 -1.38
N LEU A 106 -21.48 5.60 -1.68
CA LEU A 106 -22.75 5.11 -1.12
C LEU A 106 -22.72 5.13 0.41
N GLN A 107 -21.67 4.57 1.01
CA GLN A 107 -21.53 4.56 2.46
C GLN A 107 -21.37 5.97 3.06
N SER A 108 -20.67 6.88 2.39
CA SER A 108 -20.61 8.28 2.81
C SER A 108 -21.98 8.95 2.77
N THR A 109 -22.75 8.75 1.68
CA THR A 109 -24.09 9.31 1.55
C THR A 109 -25.08 8.73 2.57
N GLU A 110 -25.01 7.43 2.84
CA GLU A 110 -25.82 6.78 3.87
C GLU A 110 -25.44 7.30 5.27
N ARG A 111 -24.14 7.52 5.53
CA ARG A 111 -23.67 8.09 6.79
C ARG A 111 -24.18 9.50 7.02
N ALA A 112 -24.12 10.36 6.00
CA ALA A 112 -24.71 11.70 6.07
C ALA A 112 -26.25 11.65 6.24
N GLY A 113 -26.90 10.58 5.77
CA GLY A 113 -28.32 10.30 6.00
C GLY A 113 -28.65 9.67 7.36
N GLY A 114 -27.70 9.58 8.28
CA GLY A 114 -27.90 9.08 9.66
C GLY A 114 -27.49 7.62 9.90
N ARG A 115 -26.98 6.90 8.89
CA ARG A 115 -26.44 5.54 9.06
C ARG A 115 -24.99 5.58 9.52
N THR A 116 -24.78 5.78 10.82
CA THR A 116 -23.45 5.86 11.43
C THR A 116 -22.63 4.57 11.28
N ASP A 117 -23.27 3.43 11.00
CA ASP A 117 -22.65 2.11 10.77
C ASP A 117 -21.89 1.96 9.44
N ARG A 118 -21.73 3.06 8.67
CA ARG A 118 -21.19 3.06 7.30
C ARG A 118 -19.76 3.56 7.19
N ALA A 119 -19.02 3.53 8.29
CA ALA A 119 -17.60 3.81 8.32
C ALA A 119 -16.93 2.91 9.37
N GLN A 120 -15.66 2.58 9.16
CA GLN A 120 -14.86 2.00 10.24
C GLN A 120 -14.35 3.10 11.17
N GLU A 121 -13.88 2.66 12.34
CA GLU A 121 -13.29 3.49 13.38
C GLU A 121 -12.19 4.40 12.84
N GLU A 122 -11.40 3.95 11.85
CA GLU A 122 -10.32 4.75 11.27
C GLU A 122 -10.80 6.06 10.64
N VAL A 123 -12.00 6.07 10.02
CA VAL A 123 -12.59 7.29 9.44
C VAL A 123 -12.92 8.28 10.54
N ILE A 124 -13.57 7.80 11.61
CA ILE A 124 -14.02 8.63 12.73
C ILE A 124 -12.81 9.21 13.47
N VAL A 125 -11.81 8.38 13.76
CA VAL A 125 -10.56 8.80 14.40
C VAL A 125 -9.85 9.89 13.59
N VAL A 126 -9.82 9.78 12.27
CA VAL A 126 -9.14 10.78 11.42
C VAL A 126 -9.93 12.08 11.33
N GLU A 127 -11.25 12.01 11.17
CA GLU A 127 -12.12 13.19 11.16
C GLU A 127 -12.00 13.97 12.48
N GLU A 128 -12.12 13.25 13.60
CA GLU A 128 -11.99 13.81 14.94
C GLU A 128 -10.59 14.38 15.20
N SER A 129 -9.53 13.72 14.71
CA SER A 129 -8.17 14.27 14.78
C SER A 129 -8.02 15.58 13.99
N GLY A 130 -8.80 15.76 12.92
CA GLY A 130 -8.86 16.99 12.15
C GLY A 130 -9.52 18.12 12.93
N HIS A 131 -10.65 17.84 13.60
CA HIS A 131 -11.31 18.79 14.51
C HIS A 131 -10.36 19.24 15.62
N ARG A 132 -9.73 18.30 16.33
CA ARG A 132 -8.77 18.62 17.40
C ARG A 132 -7.59 19.44 16.90
N LEU A 133 -7.06 19.14 15.72
CA LEU A 133 -5.95 19.89 15.15
C LEU A 133 -6.32 21.37 14.92
N VAL A 134 -7.56 21.64 14.48
CA VAL A 134 -8.08 23.00 14.30
C VAL A 134 -8.29 23.70 15.65
N ASP A 135 -8.93 23.02 16.60
CA ASP A 135 -9.38 23.64 17.85
C ASP A 135 -8.26 23.80 18.89
N THR A 136 -7.31 22.86 18.89
CA THR A 136 -6.29 22.75 19.97
C THR A 136 -4.85 22.83 19.46
N GLY A 137 -4.63 22.82 18.15
CA GLY A 137 -3.29 22.79 17.54
C GLY A 137 -2.60 21.42 17.61
N THR A 138 -3.27 20.38 18.11
CA THR A 138 -2.80 18.99 18.16
C THR A 138 -3.91 18.02 17.71
N PRO A 139 -3.60 16.96 16.94
CA PRO A 139 -4.59 15.96 16.56
C PRO A 139 -4.90 14.95 17.69
N TYR A 140 -4.24 15.06 18.84
CA TYR A 140 -4.21 14.04 19.89
C TYR A 140 -4.94 14.48 21.16
N LEU A 141 -5.59 13.53 21.83
CA LEU A 141 -6.02 13.69 23.23
C LEU A 141 -4.94 13.17 24.19
N GLY A 142 -4.76 13.87 25.31
CA GLY A 142 -3.94 13.40 26.42
C GLY A 142 -4.59 12.24 27.18
N HIS A 143 -3.79 11.56 28.00
CA HIS A 143 -4.23 10.40 28.80
C HIS A 143 -5.47 10.69 29.64
N ASP A 144 -5.48 11.78 30.42
CA ASP A 144 -6.59 12.12 31.31
C ASP A 144 -7.87 12.45 30.55
N ALA A 145 -7.74 13.11 29.38
CA ALA A 145 -8.87 13.40 28.51
C ALA A 145 -9.50 12.13 27.95
N ILE A 146 -8.67 11.13 27.59
CA ILE A 146 -9.15 9.81 27.15
C ILE A 146 -9.79 9.07 28.33
N ALA A 147 -9.19 9.10 29.52
CA ALA A 147 -9.73 8.45 30.71
C ALA A 147 -11.10 8.99 31.13
N ALA A 148 -11.36 10.28 30.87
CA ALA A 148 -12.65 10.91 31.14
C ALA A 148 -13.77 10.51 30.16
N LEU A 149 -13.43 9.92 29.00
CA LEU A 149 -14.44 9.43 28.05
C LEU A 149 -15.17 8.20 28.61
N PRO A 150 -16.45 8.01 28.24
CA PRO A 150 -17.18 6.77 28.55
C PRO A 150 -16.37 5.53 28.12
N PRO A 151 -16.38 4.42 28.87
CA PRO A 151 -15.55 3.24 28.58
C PRO A 151 -15.66 2.70 27.15
N GLY A 152 -16.83 2.84 26.50
CA GLY A 152 -17.05 2.42 25.11
C GLY A 152 -16.44 3.35 24.04
N GLU A 153 -16.02 4.55 24.41
CA GLU A 153 -15.53 5.60 23.48
C GLU A 153 -14.03 5.85 23.61
N GLN A 154 -13.40 5.37 24.69
CA GLN A 154 -11.96 5.56 24.96
C GLN A 154 -11.08 5.09 23.80
N LEU A 155 -11.47 4.03 23.08
CA LEU A 155 -10.74 3.53 21.91
C LEU A 155 -10.70 4.57 20.78
N LEU A 156 -11.81 5.25 20.52
CA LEU A 156 -11.90 6.30 19.49
C LEU A 156 -11.21 7.60 19.93
N GLY A 157 -10.92 7.74 21.23
CA GLY A 157 -10.08 8.81 21.76
C GLY A 157 -8.64 8.78 21.23
N TYR A 158 -8.13 7.58 20.91
CA TYR A 158 -6.76 7.39 20.42
C TYR A 158 -6.62 7.64 18.91
N THR A 159 -5.57 8.37 18.52
CA THR A 159 -5.16 8.60 17.13
C THR A 159 -3.78 8.00 16.87
N PRO A 160 -3.66 6.71 16.51
CA PRO A 160 -2.38 6.01 16.33
C PRO A 160 -1.72 6.30 14.97
N TYR A 161 -1.77 7.56 14.53
CA TYR A 161 -1.24 8.02 13.24
C TYR A 161 -0.27 9.17 13.44
N GLN A 162 0.55 9.42 12.42
CA GLN A 162 1.41 10.60 12.40
C GLN A 162 0.57 11.84 12.08
N PRO A 163 0.99 13.06 12.49
CA PRO A 163 0.13 14.25 12.41
C PRO A 163 -0.41 14.57 11.03
N GLY A 164 0.31 14.21 9.97
CA GLY A 164 -0.15 14.43 8.59
C GLY A 164 -1.44 13.68 8.26
N MET A 165 -1.81 12.62 9.00
CA MET A 165 -3.08 11.92 8.79
C MET A 165 -4.29 12.80 9.12
N ALA A 166 -4.17 13.70 10.10
CA ALA A 166 -5.25 14.60 10.49
C ALA A 166 -5.65 15.59 9.38
N LEU A 167 -4.78 15.81 8.38
CA LEU A 167 -5.10 16.63 7.21
C LEU A 167 -6.28 16.08 6.40
N PHE A 168 -6.50 14.77 6.44
CA PHE A 168 -7.65 14.14 5.78
C PHE A 168 -8.96 14.31 6.56
N GLY A 169 -8.90 14.72 7.82
CA GLY A 169 -10.06 15.08 8.65
C GLY A 169 -10.45 16.56 8.57
N LEU A 170 -9.55 17.44 8.12
CA LEU A 170 -9.82 18.88 8.00
C LEU A 170 -11.05 19.24 7.16
N PRO A 171 -11.38 18.55 6.06
CA PRO A 171 -12.62 18.82 5.33
C PRO A 171 -13.85 18.70 6.22
N ARG A 172 -13.90 17.67 7.09
CA ARG A 172 -14.98 17.42 8.05
C ARG A 172 -15.02 18.47 9.15
N ALA A 173 -13.83 18.90 9.60
CA ALA A 173 -13.68 19.98 10.56
C ALA A 173 -14.23 21.33 10.05
N ALA A 174 -14.12 21.58 8.74
CA ALA A 174 -14.61 22.80 8.12
C ALA A 174 -16.13 22.79 7.86
N VAL A 175 -16.66 21.69 7.32
CA VAL A 175 -18.08 21.56 6.93
C VAL A 175 -18.54 20.10 7.08
N ASP A 176 -19.75 19.89 7.61
CA ASP A 176 -20.40 18.58 7.59
C ASP A 176 -21.14 18.35 6.26
N ALA A 177 -20.52 17.61 5.34
CA ALA A 177 -21.12 17.24 4.05
C ALA A 177 -20.64 15.85 3.59
N THR A 178 -21.34 15.25 2.63
CA THR A 178 -20.99 13.92 2.07
C THR A 178 -19.59 13.85 1.46
N TRP A 179 -19.10 14.95 0.90
CA TRP A 179 -17.76 15.02 0.31
C TRP A 179 -16.66 15.31 1.33
N THR A 180 -17.01 15.64 2.57
CA THR A 180 -16.03 15.88 3.64
C THR A 180 -15.67 14.62 4.42
N ASP A 181 -16.24 13.47 4.06
CA ASP A 181 -15.83 12.16 4.55
C ASP A 181 -14.35 11.89 4.22
N ALA A 182 -13.56 11.49 5.21
CA ALA A 182 -12.12 11.30 5.05
C ALA A 182 -11.76 10.32 3.91
N ARG A 183 -12.62 9.32 3.63
CA ARG A 183 -12.41 8.33 2.56
C ARG A 183 -12.38 8.94 1.18
N VAL A 184 -13.13 10.02 0.94
CA VAL A 184 -13.10 10.74 -0.34
C VAL A 184 -11.70 11.30 -0.58
N TRP A 185 -11.11 11.92 0.45
CA TRP A 185 -9.79 12.51 0.39
C TRP A 185 -8.67 11.46 0.35
N PHE A 186 -8.82 10.35 1.07
CA PHE A 186 -7.94 9.18 0.93
C PHE A 186 -7.96 8.63 -0.49
N ALA A 187 -9.14 8.49 -1.11
CA ALA A 187 -9.27 8.02 -2.48
C ALA A 187 -8.62 8.98 -3.49
N LEU A 188 -8.81 10.28 -3.34
CA LEU A 188 -8.17 11.30 -4.19
C LEU A 188 -6.64 11.27 -4.08
N ALA A 189 -6.09 11.25 -2.86
CA ALA A 189 -4.65 11.18 -2.64
C ALA A 189 -4.04 9.88 -3.19
N THR A 190 -4.73 8.75 -2.98
CA THR A 190 -4.35 7.44 -3.54
C THR A 190 -4.32 7.47 -5.06
N ALA A 191 -5.37 8.00 -5.70
CA ALA A 191 -5.48 8.14 -7.15
C ALA A 191 -4.36 9.00 -7.71
N ALA A 192 -4.09 10.16 -7.11
CA ALA A 192 -3.06 11.09 -7.53
C ALA A 192 -1.66 10.48 -7.42
N ALA A 193 -1.34 9.82 -6.30
CA ALA A 193 -0.04 9.18 -6.10
C ALA A 193 0.19 8.00 -7.06
N LEU A 194 -0.82 7.14 -7.26
CA LEU A 194 -0.74 6.04 -8.23
C LEU A 194 -0.64 6.53 -9.67
N ALA A 195 -1.42 7.55 -10.07
CA ALA A 195 -1.34 8.14 -11.40
C ALA A 195 0.05 8.73 -11.66
N LEU A 196 0.65 9.40 -10.66
CA LEU A 196 2.00 9.93 -10.76
C LEU A 196 3.05 8.81 -10.81
N ALA A 197 2.86 7.71 -10.09
CA ALA A 197 3.73 6.55 -10.12
C ALA A 197 3.70 5.88 -11.51
N VAL A 198 2.51 5.64 -12.05
CA VAL A 198 2.29 5.10 -13.41
C VAL A 198 2.91 6.01 -14.47
N ARG A 199 2.65 7.32 -14.41
CA ARG A 199 3.24 8.32 -15.32
C ARG A 199 4.76 8.33 -15.25
N THR A 200 5.31 8.22 -14.05
CA THR A 200 6.76 8.17 -13.82
C THR A 200 7.38 6.92 -14.45
N LEU A 201 6.75 5.76 -14.28
CA LEU A 201 7.26 4.49 -14.82
C LEU A 201 7.13 4.42 -16.35
N ARG A 202 6.02 4.88 -16.93
CA ARG A 202 5.82 4.94 -18.40
C ARG A 202 6.86 5.85 -19.07
N ARG A 203 7.17 7.00 -18.48
CA ARG A 203 8.18 7.94 -19.00
C ARG A 203 9.62 7.48 -18.85
N SER A 204 9.86 6.58 -17.89
CA SER A 204 11.20 6.02 -17.63
C SER A 204 11.45 4.73 -18.43
N GLY A 205 10.61 4.41 -19.41
CA GLY A 205 10.80 3.29 -20.34
C GLY A 205 11.73 3.67 -21.50
N VAL A 206 12.46 2.69 -22.03
CA VAL A 206 13.18 2.83 -23.30
C VAL A 206 12.16 2.68 -24.44
N PRO A 207 12.06 3.63 -25.37
CA PRO A 207 11.22 3.48 -26.56
C PRO A 207 11.55 2.18 -27.30
N GLY A 208 10.54 1.36 -27.63
CA GLY A 208 10.72 0.13 -28.40
C GLY A 208 11.00 -1.15 -27.60
N ALA A 209 11.11 -1.10 -26.27
CA ALA A 209 11.17 -2.31 -25.45
C ALA A 209 9.81 -3.05 -25.45
N PRO A 210 9.79 -4.40 -25.50
CA PRO A 210 8.54 -5.16 -25.62
C PRO A 210 7.56 -4.86 -24.49
N GLY A 211 6.26 -4.85 -24.79
CA GLY A 211 5.14 -4.42 -23.92
C GLY A 211 4.92 -5.16 -22.59
N GLY A 212 5.88 -6.00 -22.17
CA GLY A 212 5.84 -6.71 -20.89
C GLY A 212 5.89 -5.79 -19.67
N ARG A 213 6.51 -4.61 -19.76
CA ARG A 213 6.52 -3.64 -18.64
C ARG A 213 5.16 -2.99 -18.42
N ASP A 214 4.43 -2.68 -19.49
CA ASP A 214 3.10 -2.06 -19.37
C ASP A 214 2.05 -3.07 -18.88
N ALA A 215 2.18 -4.34 -19.27
CA ALA A 215 1.38 -5.43 -18.70
C ALA A 215 1.68 -5.63 -17.20
N ALA A 216 2.96 -5.65 -16.81
CA ALA A 216 3.35 -5.71 -15.40
C ALA A 216 2.86 -4.49 -14.61
N LEU A 217 2.86 -3.30 -15.22
CA LEU A 217 2.34 -2.08 -14.61
C LEU A 217 0.82 -2.13 -14.43
N LEU A 218 0.07 -2.69 -15.38
CA LEU A 218 -1.36 -2.93 -15.20
C LEU A 218 -1.61 -3.87 -14.02
N ARG A 219 -0.89 -5.00 -13.95
CA ARG A 219 -1.01 -5.97 -12.84
C ARG A 219 -0.66 -5.32 -11.49
N ALA A 220 0.38 -4.49 -11.48
CA ALA A 220 0.79 -3.71 -10.32
C ALA A 220 -0.34 -2.76 -9.86
N VAL A 221 -0.95 -2.01 -10.79
CA VAL A 221 -2.09 -1.15 -10.46
C VAL A 221 -3.26 -1.98 -9.96
N GLN A 222 -3.61 -3.09 -10.61
CA GLN A 222 -4.68 -3.97 -10.16
C GLN A 222 -4.47 -4.43 -8.71
N ALA A 223 -3.25 -4.84 -8.35
CA ALA A 223 -2.93 -5.25 -6.99
C ALA A 223 -3.09 -4.11 -5.97
N ALA A 224 -2.82 -2.86 -6.35
CA ALA A 224 -2.93 -1.69 -5.48
C ALA A 224 -4.34 -1.06 -5.45
N THR A 225 -5.27 -1.48 -6.33
CA THR A 225 -6.60 -0.87 -6.45
C THR A 225 -7.74 -1.87 -6.34
N VAL A 226 -7.79 -2.88 -7.20
CA VAL A 226 -8.93 -3.80 -7.35
C VAL A 226 -8.74 -5.11 -6.60
N LEU A 227 -7.58 -5.37 -6.00
CA LEU A 227 -7.46 -6.49 -5.08
C LEU A 227 -8.41 -6.26 -3.88
N PRO A 228 -9.22 -7.25 -3.45
CA PRO A 228 -10.27 -7.02 -2.46
C PRO A 228 -9.79 -6.35 -1.18
N VAL A 229 -8.61 -6.73 -0.66
CA VAL A 229 -8.02 -6.09 0.52
C VAL A 229 -7.79 -4.59 0.33
N CYS A 230 -7.43 -4.14 -0.88
CA CYS A 230 -7.24 -2.72 -1.21
C CYS A 230 -8.58 -2.00 -1.44
N ALA A 231 -9.49 -2.60 -2.21
CA ALA A 231 -10.78 -2.01 -2.54
C ALA A 231 -11.70 -1.89 -1.31
N LEU A 232 -11.77 -2.95 -0.49
CA LEU A 232 -12.49 -2.95 0.79
C LEU A 232 -11.91 -1.89 1.72
N THR A 233 -10.60 -1.93 1.97
CA THR A 233 -9.96 -0.98 2.90
C THR A 233 -10.19 0.45 2.44
N LEU A 234 -10.10 0.76 1.14
CA LEU A 234 -10.40 2.09 0.63
C LEU A 234 -11.84 2.54 0.92
N ALA A 235 -12.80 1.63 0.72
CA ALA A 235 -14.21 1.94 0.85
C ALA A 235 -14.70 2.06 2.30
N THR A 236 -14.04 1.39 3.24
CA THR A 236 -14.52 1.27 4.63
C THR A 236 -13.72 2.08 5.64
N GLY A 237 -12.39 2.21 5.46
CA GLY A 237 -11.50 2.96 6.36
C GLY A 237 -10.62 3.97 5.61
N GLY A 238 -9.82 3.47 4.68
CA GLY A 238 -9.12 4.24 3.64
C GLY A 238 -7.75 4.80 4.00
N ASP A 239 -7.41 4.87 5.28
CA ASP A 239 -6.19 5.50 5.81
C ASP A 239 -4.89 4.87 5.28
N ASP A 240 -4.85 3.55 5.05
CA ASP A 240 -3.66 2.83 4.55
C ASP A 240 -3.36 3.05 3.06
N LEU A 241 -4.36 3.34 2.24
CA LEU A 241 -4.20 3.44 0.80
C LEU A 241 -3.34 4.62 0.33
N PRO A 242 -3.48 5.86 0.85
CA PRO A 242 -2.58 6.95 0.49
C PRO A 242 -1.14 6.66 0.93
N VAL A 243 -0.94 6.01 2.08
CA VAL A 243 0.39 5.61 2.58
C VAL A 243 1.04 4.60 1.63
N LEU A 244 0.30 3.55 1.25
CA LEU A 244 0.75 2.57 0.27
C LEU A 244 1.09 3.25 -1.06
N ALA A 245 0.18 4.07 -1.60
CA ALA A 245 0.34 4.73 -2.88
C ALA A 245 1.57 5.67 -2.91
N LEU A 246 1.83 6.39 -1.83
CA LEU A 246 3.03 7.22 -1.66
C LEU A 246 4.32 6.36 -1.58
N CYS A 247 4.28 5.21 -0.91
CA CYS A 247 5.40 4.26 -0.90
C CYS A 247 5.68 3.71 -2.31
N LEU A 248 4.63 3.36 -3.07
CA LEU A 248 4.74 2.90 -4.45
C LEU A 248 5.26 4.02 -5.39
N LEU A 249 4.81 5.25 -5.17
CA LEU A 249 5.34 6.44 -5.86
C LEU A 249 6.82 6.65 -5.55
N ALA A 250 7.24 6.47 -4.30
CA ALA A 250 8.65 6.57 -3.92
C ALA A 250 9.50 5.50 -4.63
N LEU A 251 9.03 4.26 -4.69
CA LEU A 251 9.66 3.19 -5.46
C LEU A 251 9.69 3.49 -6.96
N ALA A 252 8.63 4.09 -7.52
CA ALA A 252 8.59 4.51 -8.91
C ALA A 252 9.61 5.63 -9.20
N PHE A 253 9.77 6.61 -8.31
CA PHE A 253 10.82 7.62 -8.41
C PHE A 253 12.22 7.01 -8.27
N ALA A 254 12.40 6.02 -7.40
CA ALA A 254 13.65 5.27 -7.30
C ALA A 254 13.96 4.53 -8.62
N ALA A 255 12.96 3.88 -9.23
CA ALA A 255 13.07 3.21 -10.52
C ALA A 255 13.36 4.20 -11.67
N ALA A 256 12.91 5.45 -11.54
CA ALA A 256 13.20 6.55 -12.46
C ALA A 256 14.54 7.25 -12.18
N GLY A 257 15.30 6.84 -11.15
CA GLY A 257 16.59 7.47 -10.82
C GLY A 257 16.46 8.86 -10.19
N ARG A 258 15.35 9.13 -9.47
CA ARG A 258 15.04 10.44 -8.87
C ARG A 258 15.08 10.36 -7.34
N PRO A 259 16.26 10.23 -6.71
CA PRO A 259 16.39 9.93 -5.27
C PRO A 259 15.75 10.98 -4.36
N GLY A 260 15.89 12.28 -4.66
CA GLY A 260 15.25 13.33 -3.85
C GLY A 260 13.73 13.24 -3.85
N ARG A 261 13.12 12.97 -5.02
CA ARG A 261 11.66 12.79 -5.11
C ARG A 261 11.17 11.50 -4.46
N ALA A 262 11.98 10.44 -4.50
CA ALA A 262 11.71 9.22 -3.76
C ALA A 262 11.70 9.48 -2.24
N GLY A 263 12.68 10.25 -1.75
CA GLY A 263 12.74 10.72 -0.36
C GLY A 263 11.51 11.53 0.04
N VAL A 264 11.10 12.51 -0.77
CA VAL A 264 9.88 13.31 -0.52
C VAL A 264 8.64 12.42 -0.46
N ALA A 265 8.44 11.53 -1.44
CA ALA A 265 7.25 10.68 -1.47
C ALA A 265 7.15 9.74 -0.26
N VAL A 266 8.25 9.07 0.14
CA VAL A 266 8.24 8.19 1.32
C VAL A 266 8.21 9.00 2.63
N GLY A 267 8.74 10.21 2.65
CA GLY A 267 8.62 11.14 3.78
C GLY A 267 7.19 11.60 4.00
N LEU A 268 6.45 11.93 2.94
CA LEU A 268 5.02 12.19 3.03
C LEU A 268 4.29 10.97 3.60
N ALA A 269 4.58 9.75 3.11
CA ALA A 269 3.99 8.53 3.67
C ALA A 269 4.31 8.35 5.17
N GLY A 270 5.57 8.62 5.57
CA GLY A 270 6.03 8.57 6.96
C GLY A 270 5.43 9.65 7.86
N ALA A 271 4.96 10.75 7.29
CA ALA A 271 4.21 11.80 8.00
C ALA A 271 2.72 11.45 8.17
N LEU A 272 2.23 10.42 7.47
CA LEU A 272 0.87 9.88 7.65
C LEU A 272 0.87 8.69 8.63
N LYS A 273 1.78 7.73 8.43
CA LYS A 273 1.77 6.48 9.21
C LYS A 273 3.17 5.90 9.40
N LEU A 274 3.44 5.40 10.60
CA LEU A 274 4.71 4.76 10.96
C LEU A 274 5.04 3.54 10.08
N PHE A 275 4.03 2.90 9.48
CA PHE A 275 4.21 1.78 8.55
C PHE A 275 5.09 2.09 7.33
N ALA A 276 5.25 3.37 6.96
CA ALA A 276 6.13 3.76 5.87
C ALA A 276 7.63 3.81 6.25
N TRP A 277 7.98 3.81 7.54
CA TRP A 277 9.37 3.95 8.00
C TRP A 277 10.29 2.80 7.57
N PRO A 278 9.87 1.52 7.61
CA PRO A 278 10.67 0.43 7.03
C PRO A 278 10.98 0.66 5.55
N VAL A 279 10.02 1.21 4.78
CA VAL A 279 10.22 1.53 3.36
C VAL A 279 11.20 2.70 3.21
N ALA A 280 11.08 3.74 4.06
CA ALA A 280 12.00 4.86 4.09
C ALA A 280 13.45 4.41 4.35
N LEU A 281 13.67 3.54 5.34
CA LEU A 281 14.98 2.98 5.66
C LEU A 281 15.58 2.22 4.47
N VAL A 282 14.80 1.34 3.84
CA VAL A 282 15.24 0.58 2.65
C VAL A 282 15.59 1.51 1.50
N LEU A 283 14.81 2.58 1.29
CA LEU A 283 15.09 3.59 0.26
C LEU A 283 16.32 4.45 0.58
N ILE A 284 16.57 4.77 1.85
CA ILE A 284 17.80 5.48 2.26
C ILE A 284 19.02 4.60 1.95
N ILE A 285 18.99 3.31 2.32
CA ILE A 285 20.05 2.34 1.99
C ILE A 285 20.21 2.20 0.47
N TRP A 286 19.12 2.11 -0.28
CA TRP A 286 19.18 2.15 -1.74
C TRP A 286 19.85 3.43 -2.26
N GLY A 287 19.55 4.58 -1.65
CA GLY A 287 20.17 5.86 -1.96
C GLY A 287 21.67 5.91 -1.66
N THR A 288 22.13 5.33 -0.54
CA THR A 288 23.56 5.28 -0.21
C THR A 288 24.35 4.46 -1.23
N THR A 289 23.80 3.37 -1.76
CA THR A 289 24.43 2.60 -2.87
C THR A 289 24.62 3.41 -4.16
N ARG A 290 24.01 4.60 -4.25
CA ARG A 290 24.08 5.52 -5.39
C ARG A 290 24.72 6.88 -5.05
N ARG A 291 25.38 7.01 -3.90
CA ARG A 291 25.90 8.30 -3.39
C ARG A 291 24.82 9.39 -3.30
N ALA A 292 23.56 8.98 -3.11
CA ALA A 292 22.40 9.87 -3.02
C ALA A 292 21.61 9.68 -1.72
N GLY A 293 22.20 9.01 -0.72
CA GLY A 293 21.56 8.70 0.57
C GLY A 293 21.04 9.94 1.29
N GLY A 294 21.86 11.01 1.37
CA GLY A 294 21.45 12.28 1.98
C GLY A 294 20.25 12.93 1.29
N ARG A 295 20.16 12.85 -0.06
CA ARG A 295 19.02 13.40 -0.82
C ARG A 295 17.73 12.63 -0.54
N VAL A 296 17.82 11.31 -0.34
CA VAL A 296 16.66 10.49 0.05
C VAL A 296 16.28 10.80 1.49
N ALA A 297 17.26 10.78 2.41
CA ALA A 297 17.06 10.99 3.84
C ALA A 297 16.45 12.37 4.17
N ALA A 298 16.85 13.42 3.44
CA ALA A 298 16.31 14.77 3.64
C ALA A 298 14.78 14.80 3.56
N GLY A 299 14.19 14.18 2.52
CA GLY A 299 12.73 14.07 2.42
C GLY A 299 12.16 13.01 3.36
N ALA A 300 12.80 11.83 3.42
CA ALA A 300 12.30 10.66 4.13
C ALA A 300 12.21 10.85 5.65
N VAL A 301 13.11 11.67 6.22
CA VAL A 301 13.15 11.99 7.65
C VAL A 301 12.68 13.42 7.91
N GLY A 302 13.05 14.38 7.05
CA GLY A 302 12.72 15.78 7.27
C GLY A 302 11.22 16.07 7.25
N LEU A 303 10.45 15.43 6.39
CA LEU A 303 8.99 15.65 6.33
C LEU A 303 8.24 15.07 7.53
N PRO A 304 8.47 13.82 7.97
CA PRO A 304 7.89 13.33 9.23
C PRO A 304 8.28 14.19 10.43
N VAL A 305 9.55 14.61 10.54
CA VAL A 305 10.00 15.48 11.62
C VAL A 305 9.32 16.85 11.57
N ALA A 306 9.20 17.45 10.38
CA ALA A 306 8.52 18.73 10.22
C ALA A 306 7.02 18.65 10.58
N ALA A 307 6.36 17.52 10.31
CA ALA A 307 4.98 17.28 10.72
C ALA A 307 4.85 17.06 12.24
N LEU A 308 5.82 16.41 12.86
CA LEU A 308 5.85 16.13 14.29
C LEU A 308 6.18 17.36 15.15
N LEU A 309 7.04 18.25 14.66
CA LEU A 309 7.59 19.34 15.45
C LEU A 309 6.52 20.29 16.04
N PRO A 310 5.55 20.81 15.27
CA PRO A 310 4.51 21.67 15.83
C PRO A 310 3.69 20.98 16.92
N VAL A 311 3.31 19.72 16.68
CA VAL A 311 2.50 18.95 17.62
C VAL A 311 3.26 18.62 18.90
N LEU A 312 4.55 18.29 18.79
CA LEU A 312 5.43 18.08 19.92
C LEU A 312 5.55 19.34 20.80
N LEU A 313 5.53 20.52 20.19
CA LEU A 313 5.60 21.81 20.90
C LEU A 313 4.27 22.18 21.56
N VAL A 314 3.14 21.73 21.01
CA VAL A 314 1.79 21.97 21.58
C VAL A 314 1.52 21.01 22.74
N ASP A 315 1.64 19.70 22.50
CA ASP A 315 1.38 18.68 23.52
C ASP A 315 2.21 17.40 23.27
N ARG A 316 3.37 17.35 23.93
CA ARG A 316 4.29 16.20 23.86
C ARG A 316 3.69 14.93 24.48
N ASP A 317 2.90 15.08 25.53
CA ASP A 317 2.47 13.95 26.35
C ASP A 317 1.31 13.24 25.65
N ALA A 318 0.40 13.99 25.03
CA ALA A 318 -0.61 13.46 24.12
C ALA A 318 0.01 12.78 22.89
N LEU A 319 1.04 13.36 22.28
CA LEU A 319 1.76 12.73 21.16
C LEU A 319 2.35 11.36 21.57
N VAL A 320 3.06 11.30 22.70
CA VAL A 320 3.67 10.05 23.20
C VAL A 320 2.60 9.02 23.55
N GLU A 321 1.52 9.44 24.18
CA GLU A 321 0.38 8.58 24.53
C GLU A 321 -0.21 7.90 23.29
N ASN A 322 -0.44 8.65 22.22
CA ASN A 322 -1.12 8.18 21.03
C ASN A 322 -0.21 7.43 20.05
N VAL A 323 1.00 7.94 19.80
CA VAL A 323 1.87 7.43 18.72
C VAL A 323 2.83 6.35 19.22
N LEU A 324 3.19 6.36 20.52
CA LEU A 324 4.15 5.42 21.10
C LEU A 324 3.48 4.44 22.07
N ARG A 325 2.84 4.93 23.14
CA ARG A 325 2.32 4.07 24.21
C ARG A 325 1.19 3.18 23.72
N PHE A 326 0.19 3.75 23.06
CA PHE A 326 -0.97 2.98 22.61
C PHE A 326 -0.61 1.85 21.63
N PRO A 327 0.17 2.07 20.55
CA PRO A 327 0.60 0.98 19.65
C PRO A 327 1.49 -0.07 20.32
N LEU A 328 2.24 0.31 21.36
CA LEU A 328 3.05 -0.63 22.16
C LEU A 328 2.22 -1.39 23.22
N GLY A 329 0.90 -1.16 23.30
CA GLY A 329 0.01 -1.82 24.23
C GLY A 329 -0.01 -1.22 25.65
N HIS A 330 0.51 0.00 25.82
CA HIS A 330 0.54 0.72 27.10
C HIS A 330 -0.56 1.80 27.21
N GLY A 331 -1.55 1.80 26.32
CA GLY A 331 -2.71 2.69 26.42
C GLY A 331 -3.76 2.17 27.42
N LEU A 332 -4.75 3.01 27.71
CA LEU A 332 -5.87 2.72 28.61
C LEU A 332 -6.76 1.57 28.12
N VAL A 333 -6.86 1.41 26.79
CA VAL A 333 -7.58 0.32 26.14
C VAL A 333 -6.69 -0.43 25.16
N THR A 334 -7.04 -1.69 24.91
CA THR A 334 -6.29 -2.55 24.00
C THR A 334 -6.83 -2.46 22.58
N SER A 335 -5.92 -2.51 21.60
CA SER A 335 -6.30 -2.52 20.19
C SER A 335 -7.08 -3.80 19.85
N PRO A 336 -8.17 -3.73 19.06
CA PRO A 336 -8.91 -4.90 18.60
C PRO A 336 -8.17 -5.69 17.50
N ALA A 337 -6.93 -5.32 17.16
CA ALA A 337 -6.15 -5.91 16.07
C ALA A 337 -5.66 -7.33 16.38
N GLN A 338 -6.52 -8.34 16.25
CA GLN A 338 -6.21 -9.74 16.57
C GLN A 338 -6.44 -10.67 15.39
N SER A 339 -5.72 -10.46 14.29
CA SER A 339 -5.80 -11.38 13.16
C SER A 339 -5.06 -12.69 13.47
N PRO A 340 -5.57 -13.86 13.03
CA PRO A 340 -5.03 -15.18 13.37
C PRO A 340 -3.76 -15.53 12.58
N PHE A 341 -2.76 -14.65 12.62
CA PHE A 341 -1.45 -14.87 12.03
C PHE A 341 -0.56 -15.69 12.94
N PRO A 342 0.53 -16.30 12.41
CA PRO A 342 1.43 -17.15 13.20
C PRO A 342 1.89 -16.52 14.52
N GLY A 343 2.25 -15.23 14.53
CA GLY A 343 2.66 -14.51 15.73
C GLY A 343 1.56 -14.42 16.79
N HIS A 344 0.30 -14.18 16.37
CA HIS A 344 -0.85 -14.18 17.25
C HIS A 344 -1.12 -15.59 17.81
N LEU A 345 -1.10 -16.61 16.96
CA LEU A 345 -1.31 -18.00 17.36
C LEU A 345 -0.24 -18.48 18.34
N VAL A 346 1.03 -18.15 18.10
CA VAL A 346 2.13 -18.42 19.04
C VAL A 346 1.91 -17.66 20.35
N ALA A 347 1.47 -16.40 20.27
CA ALA A 347 1.23 -15.57 21.44
C ALA A 347 0.11 -16.08 22.36
N THR A 348 -0.89 -16.76 21.80
CA THR A 348 -2.06 -17.25 22.53
C THR A 348 -2.00 -18.74 22.89
N ALA A 349 -1.29 -19.57 22.11
CA ALA A 349 -1.28 -21.02 22.30
C ALA A 349 -0.19 -21.54 23.26
N LEU A 350 0.87 -20.77 23.52
CA LEU A 350 2.02 -21.21 24.32
C LEU A 350 2.11 -20.50 25.68
N PRO A 351 2.59 -21.17 26.75
CA PRO A 351 3.07 -20.50 27.95
C PRO A 351 4.19 -19.51 27.57
N ALA A 352 4.09 -18.25 28.02
CA ALA A 352 4.97 -17.15 27.59
C ALA A 352 4.99 -16.88 26.06
N GLY A 353 3.94 -17.26 25.34
CA GLY A 353 3.85 -17.13 23.88
C GLY A 353 4.14 -15.73 23.34
N ARG A 354 3.70 -14.67 24.05
CA ARG A 354 4.01 -13.27 23.66
C ARG A 354 5.51 -13.01 23.59
N ALA A 355 6.29 -13.51 24.55
CA ALA A 355 7.74 -13.35 24.55
C ALA A 355 8.37 -14.09 23.37
N PHE A 356 7.92 -15.31 23.08
CA PHE A 356 8.38 -16.07 21.91
C PHE A 356 8.06 -15.35 20.59
N ALA A 357 6.85 -14.83 20.43
CA ALA A 357 6.47 -14.07 19.23
C ALA A 357 7.33 -12.82 19.05
N VAL A 358 7.64 -12.09 20.13
CA VAL A 358 8.57 -10.95 20.11
C VAL A 358 9.99 -11.40 19.72
N VAL A 359 10.51 -12.49 20.31
CA VAL A 359 11.84 -13.02 19.96
C VAL A 359 11.92 -13.41 18.49
N LEU A 360 10.89 -14.07 17.94
CA LEU A 360 10.82 -14.42 16.52
C LEU A 360 10.79 -13.17 15.63
N LEU A 361 10.00 -12.15 16.00
CA LEU A 361 9.94 -10.89 15.29
C LEU A 361 11.31 -10.17 15.30
N LEU A 362 11.99 -10.13 16.44
CA LEU A 362 13.34 -9.56 16.58
C LEU A 362 14.37 -10.34 15.75
N ALA A 363 14.31 -11.67 15.76
CA ALA A 363 15.18 -12.52 14.95
C ALA A 363 14.96 -12.28 13.44
N ALA A 364 13.71 -12.13 13.00
CA ALA A 364 13.40 -11.77 11.62
C ALA A 364 13.94 -10.37 11.26
N GLY A 365 13.77 -9.39 12.15
CA GLY A 365 14.33 -8.05 11.99
C GLY A 365 15.86 -8.07 11.87
N LEU A 366 16.54 -8.84 12.72
CA LEU A 366 18.00 -9.01 12.67
C LEU A 366 18.43 -9.69 11.36
N ALA A 367 17.73 -10.73 10.92
CA ALA A 367 18.02 -11.40 9.65
C ALA A 367 17.89 -10.44 8.45
N ILE A 368 16.87 -9.57 8.46
CA ILE A 368 16.69 -8.52 7.44
C ILE A 368 17.82 -7.49 7.52
N ALA A 369 18.23 -7.06 8.72
CA ALA A 369 19.34 -6.13 8.91
C ALA A 369 20.68 -6.71 8.41
N VAL A 370 20.98 -7.96 8.75
CA VAL A 370 22.17 -8.69 8.25
C VAL A 370 22.11 -8.84 6.72
N ARG A 371 20.92 -9.09 6.16
CA ARG A 371 20.75 -9.13 4.70
C ARG A 371 20.99 -7.76 4.06
N LEU A 372 20.46 -6.69 4.62
CA LEU A 372 20.61 -5.32 4.10
C LEU A 372 22.06 -4.84 4.15
N THR A 373 22.80 -5.19 5.19
CA THR A 373 24.24 -4.87 5.31
C THR A 373 25.09 -5.67 4.33
N ARG A 374 24.84 -6.98 4.19
CA ARG A 374 25.61 -7.85 3.27
C ARG A 374 25.24 -7.67 1.80
N ARG A 375 23.98 -7.37 1.51
CA ARG A 375 23.41 -7.27 0.15
C ARG A 375 22.40 -6.12 0.07
N PRO A 376 22.87 -4.86 0.10
CA PRO A 376 21.98 -3.70 0.04
C PRO A 376 21.21 -3.67 -1.28
N PRO A 377 19.95 -3.17 -1.29
CA PRO A 377 19.11 -3.11 -2.48
C PRO A 377 19.72 -2.16 -3.52
N ARG A 378 20.21 -2.72 -4.63
CA ARG A 378 20.82 -1.94 -5.71
C ARG A 378 19.80 -1.50 -6.76
N THR A 379 18.60 -2.04 -6.80
CA THR A 379 17.54 -1.59 -7.72
C THR A 379 16.26 -1.25 -6.96
N ALA A 380 15.36 -0.50 -7.59
CA ALA A 380 14.03 -0.24 -7.02
C ALA A 380 13.20 -1.52 -6.87
N ALA A 381 13.38 -2.48 -7.78
CA ALA A 381 12.78 -3.81 -7.64
C ALA A 381 13.34 -4.55 -6.43
N ASP A 382 14.66 -4.52 -6.18
CA ASP A 382 15.25 -5.12 -4.97
C ASP A 382 14.72 -4.45 -3.70
N ALA A 383 14.61 -3.12 -3.69
CA ALA A 383 14.03 -2.37 -2.59
C ALA A 383 12.58 -2.82 -2.33
N ALA A 384 11.75 -2.92 -3.38
CA ALA A 384 10.37 -3.39 -3.28
C ALA A 384 10.28 -4.84 -2.75
N LEU A 385 11.17 -5.73 -3.18
CA LEU A 385 11.22 -7.11 -2.67
C LEU A 385 11.63 -7.16 -1.19
N VAL A 386 12.60 -6.35 -0.77
CA VAL A 386 12.99 -6.26 0.65
C VAL A 386 11.85 -5.70 1.48
N CYS A 387 11.21 -4.62 1.06
CA CYS A 387 10.02 -4.07 1.74
C CYS A 387 8.90 -5.10 1.80
N GLY A 388 8.59 -5.76 0.69
CA GLY A 388 7.51 -6.74 0.59
C GLY A 388 7.71 -7.95 1.50
N TYR A 389 8.86 -8.62 1.42
CA TYR A 389 9.14 -9.77 2.29
C TYR A 389 9.38 -9.36 3.74
N GLY A 390 10.00 -8.21 3.99
CA GLY A 390 10.26 -7.71 5.33
C GLY A 390 8.97 -7.39 6.08
N LEU A 391 8.05 -6.65 5.45
CA LEU A 391 6.74 -6.36 6.03
C LEU A 391 5.87 -7.60 6.13
N LEU A 392 5.93 -8.52 5.17
CA LEU A 392 5.23 -9.80 5.28
C LEU A 392 5.69 -10.57 6.53
N ALA A 393 7.00 -10.70 6.73
CA ALA A 393 7.55 -11.36 7.92
C ALA A 393 7.12 -10.65 9.21
N ALA A 394 7.18 -9.31 9.23
CA ALA A 394 6.75 -8.53 10.38
C ALA A 394 5.25 -8.75 10.69
N ILE A 395 4.37 -8.65 9.70
CA ILE A 395 2.92 -8.84 9.85
C ILE A 395 2.60 -10.27 10.32
N LEU A 396 3.24 -11.28 9.74
CA LEU A 396 3.00 -12.68 10.13
C LEU A 396 3.46 -13.00 11.56
N LEU A 397 4.48 -12.31 12.07
CA LEU A 397 5.05 -12.56 13.40
C LEU A 397 4.55 -11.61 14.49
N MET A 398 3.92 -10.49 14.11
CA MET A 398 3.40 -9.52 15.08
C MET A 398 2.22 -10.13 15.86
N PRO A 399 2.24 -10.11 17.22
CA PRO A 399 1.18 -10.71 18.04
C PRO A 399 -0.19 -10.02 17.89
N SER A 400 -0.18 -8.73 17.58
CA SER A 400 -1.35 -7.88 17.44
C SER A 400 -1.24 -7.12 16.13
N THR A 401 -2.00 -7.53 15.12
CA THR A 401 -1.98 -6.93 13.78
C THR A 401 -3.33 -7.13 13.09
N ARG A 402 -3.57 -6.34 12.04
CA ARG A 402 -4.80 -6.37 11.24
C ARG A 402 -4.54 -7.07 9.91
N PHE A 403 -5.51 -7.86 9.46
CA PHE A 403 -5.49 -8.52 8.15
C PHE A 403 -5.29 -7.54 7.00
N GLY A 404 -5.89 -6.34 7.09
CA GLY A 404 -5.76 -5.28 6.09
C GLY A 404 -4.33 -4.91 5.75
N TYR A 405 -3.38 -5.03 6.69
CA TYR A 405 -1.98 -4.69 6.46
C TYR A 405 -1.28 -5.59 5.44
N LEU A 406 -1.86 -6.73 5.05
CA LEU A 406 -1.35 -7.55 3.95
C LEU A 406 -1.37 -6.82 2.59
N LEU A 407 -2.11 -5.72 2.44
CA LEU A 407 -2.08 -4.89 1.24
C LEU A 407 -0.66 -4.40 0.91
N TYR A 408 0.15 -4.06 1.92
CA TYR A 408 1.50 -3.54 1.73
C TYR A 408 2.45 -4.57 1.10
N PRO A 409 2.69 -5.74 1.72
CA PRO A 409 3.60 -6.72 1.16
C PRO A 409 3.13 -7.23 -0.20
N LEU A 410 1.82 -7.44 -0.40
CA LEU A 410 1.28 -7.90 -1.68
C LEU A 410 1.54 -6.87 -2.78
N ALA A 411 1.24 -5.59 -2.55
CA ALA A 411 1.48 -4.54 -3.53
C ALA A 411 2.98 -4.40 -3.85
N PHE A 412 3.87 -4.39 -2.86
CA PHE A 412 5.32 -4.26 -3.11
C PHE A 412 5.89 -5.44 -3.92
N LEU A 413 5.46 -6.66 -3.62
CA LEU A 413 5.91 -7.86 -4.35
C LEU A 413 5.38 -7.87 -5.79
N VAL A 414 4.11 -7.51 -6.02
CA VAL A 414 3.51 -7.48 -7.36
C VAL A 414 4.02 -6.30 -8.19
N TRP A 415 4.43 -5.19 -7.57
CA TRP A 415 5.03 -4.05 -8.27
C TRP A 415 6.48 -4.29 -8.70
N ALA A 416 7.21 -5.21 -8.07
CA ALA A 416 8.64 -5.43 -8.33
C ALA A 416 8.98 -5.65 -9.83
N PRO A 417 8.20 -6.41 -10.62
CA PRO A 417 8.43 -6.53 -12.06
C PRO A 417 8.27 -5.22 -12.84
N ALA A 418 7.32 -4.35 -12.47
CA ALA A 418 7.10 -3.05 -13.11
C ALA A 418 8.21 -2.03 -12.78
N LEU A 419 8.87 -2.22 -11.63
CA LEU A 419 10.00 -1.43 -11.13
C LEU A 419 11.35 -1.88 -11.70
N ALA A 420 11.44 -3.06 -12.30
CA ALA A 420 12.66 -3.57 -12.90
C ALA A 420 13.00 -2.79 -14.18
N ARG A 421 14.29 -2.45 -14.34
CA ARG A 421 14.79 -1.94 -15.63
C ARG A 421 15.13 -3.12 -16.55
N PRO A 422 14.87 -3.02 -17.87
CA PRO A 422 15.32 -4.03 -18.82
C PRO A 422 16.84 -4.20 -18.76
N ALA A 423 17.30 -5.45 -18.73
CA ALA A 423 18.71 -5.79 -18.78
C ALA A 423 19.24 -5.51 -20.20
N GLY A 424 19.68 -4.27 -20.44
CA GLY A 424 20.24 -3.88 -21.74
C GLY A 424 21.15 -2.65 -21.71
N SER A 425 21.11 -1.83 -20.66
CA SER A 425 21.88 -0.57 -20.62
C SER A 425 23.28 -0.66 -20.02
N VAL A 426 23.86 -1.86 -19.88
CA VAL A 426 25.23 -2.03 -19.35
C VAL A 426 26.20 -2.60 -20.40
N GLY A 427 25.71 -3.14 -21.54
CA GLY A 427 26.57 -3.79 -22.54
C GLY A 427 26.89 -2.98 -23.80
N SER A 428 26.06 -1.99 -24.17
CA SER A 428 26.20 -1.31 -25.48
C SER A 428 27.36 -0.30 -25.55
N ALA A 429 27.98 0.06 -24.43
CA ALA A 429 29.10 1.02 -24.43
C ALA A 429 30.45 0.36 -24.74
N ASN A 430 30.60 -0.95 -24.49
CA ASN A 430 31.86 -1.65 -24.78
C ASN A 430 31.95 -2.15 -26.23
N HIS A 431 30.84 -2.47 -26.89
CA HIS A 431 30.90 -2.99 -28.26
C HIS A 431 31.16 -1.92 -29.33
N ARG A 432 30.86 -0.64 -29.05
CA ARG A 432 31.22 0.46 -29.98
C ARG A 432 32.70 0.87 -29.92
N ALA A 433 33.45 0.40 -28.92
CA ALA A 433 34.87 0.66 -28.82
C ALA A 433 35.70 -0.35 -29.62
N GLU A 434 35.24 -1.61 -29.75
CA GLU A 434 35.94 -2.65 -30.53
C GLU A 434 35.73 -2.51 -32.05
N ASP A 435 34.56 -2.06 -32.50
CA ASP A 435 34.30 -1.83 -33.94
C ASP A 435 34.98 -0.57 -34.50
N ALA A 436 35.45 0.34 -33.63
CA ALA A 436 36.17 1.54 -34.06
C ALA A 436 37.67 1.30 -34.28
N ASP A 437 38.23 0.24 -33.69
CA ASP A 437 39.67 -0.09 -33.78
C ASP A 437 39.99 -1.08 -34.92
N THR A 438 38.97 -1.67 -35.55
CA THR A 438 39.12 -2.62 -36.68
C THR A 438 38.91 -1.97 -38.06
N ALA A 439 38.64 -0.66 -38.11
CA ALA A 439 38.44 0.07 -39.37
C ALA A 439 39.73 0.75 -39.91
N TYR A 440 40.89 0.53 -39.28
CA TYR A 440 42.20 1.00 -39.74
C TYR A 440 43.26 -0.11 -39.66
N THR A 441 43.04 -1.19 -40.40
CA THR A 441 44.06 -2.13 -40.91
C THR A 441 43.51 -2.76 -42.18
#